data_AF-A0A2D0JPR1-F1
#
_entry.id   AF-A0A2D0JPR1-F1
#
_cell.length_a   1.000
_cell.length_b   1.000
_cell.length_c   1.000
_cell.angle_alpha   90.00
_cell.angle_beta   90.00
_cell.angle_gamma   90.00
#
_symmetry.space_group_name_H-M   'P 1'
#
loop_
_entity.id
_entity.type
_entity.pdbx_description
1 polymer ?
#
loop_
_entity_poly.entity_id
_entity_poly.type
_entity_poly.pdbx_seq_one_letter_code
_entity_poly.pdbx_strand_id
1 'polypeptide(L)'
;MIIAIVINEKYISNHSTDGFKVGATSFTLKMADYFIKQQVFAGFILYKRDESLLVPKIEQLATNEIKYIKIFFNFSMNSEDIKGALDKALSILSTYNNHNSNIFAYYQTDTLLSYHPSNFPCGVTHHGPFVEDFQRNYSQEGAYQAFENKNKGNL
;
A
#
# COMPACT_ATOMS: atom_id res chain seq x y z
N MET A 1 9.88 13.82 -10.03
CA MET A 1 8.92 12.78 -9.63
C MET A 1 9.34 12.28 -8.27
N ILE A 2 8.41 12.22 -7.32
CA ILE A 2 8.66 11.67 -5.98
C ILE A 2 7.83 10.39 -5.81
N ILE A 3 8.23 9.51 -4.91
CA ILE A 3 7.69 8.17 -4.78
C ILE A 3 7.14 7.97 -3.37
N ALA A 4 5.87 7.63 -3.27
CA ALA A 4 5.27 7.11 -2.04
C ALA A 4 5.22 5.59 -2.11
N ILE A 5 5.71 4.92 -1.07
CA ILE A 5 5.58 3.47 -0.96
C ILE A 5 4.27 3.14 -0.24
N VAL A 6 3.39 2.36 -0.85
CA VAL A 6 2.13 1.89 -0.28
C VAL A 6 2.31 0.44 0.20
N ILE A 7 2.13 0.21 1.50
CA ILE A 7 2.43 -1.09 2.12
C ILE A 7 1.53 -1.37 3.34
N ASN A 8 1.29 -2.63 3.65
CA ASN A 8 0.60 -3.01 4.90
C ASN A 8 1.44 -2.57 6.12
N GLU A 9 0.80 -1.94 7.11
CA GLU A 9 1.44 -1.48 8.35
C GLU A 9 2.30 -2.57 8.99
N LYS A 10 1.82 -3.82 9.00
CA LYS A 10 2.49 -4.97 9.64
C LYS A 10 3.90 -5.25 9.12
N TYR A 11 4.23 -4.75 7.93
CA TYR A 11 5.54 -4.96 7.31
C TYR A 11 6.56 -3.91 7.76
N ILE A 12 6.13 -2.74 8.23
CA ILE A 12 7.02 -1.65 8.68
C ILE A 12 7.03 -1.53 10.20
N SER A 13 5.98 -1.97 10.89
CA SER A 13 5.76 -1.79 12.33
C SER A 13 6.60 -2.68 13.26
N ASN A 14 7.67 -3.32 12.78
CA ASN A 14 8.52 -4.11 13.66
C ASN A 14 9.50 -3.18 14.39
N HIS A 15 9.39 -3.14 15.72
CA HIS A 15 10.44 -2.67 16.61
C HIS A 15 11.78 -3.32 16.21
N SER A 16 12.87 -2.57 16.36
CA SER A 16 14.25 -2.91 15.99
C SER A 16 14.82 -4.23 16.55
N THR A 17 14.00 -5.03 17.23
CA THR A 17 14.31 -6.30 17.89
C THR A 17 13.67 -7.53 17.23
N ASP A 18 12.65 -7.35 16.39
CA ASP A 18 11.98 -8.46 15.71
C ASP A 18 12.60 -8.66 14.33
N GLY A 19 13.25 -9.81 14.12
CA GLY A 19 13.74 -10.21 12.80
C GLY A 19 12.67 -10.02 11.73
N PHE A 20 13.07 -9.57 10.53
CA PHE A 20 12.14 -9.29 9.43
C PHE A 20 11.28 -10.53 9.15
N LYS A 21 9.98 -10.48 9.51
CA LYS A 21 9.08 -11.64 9.43
C LYS A 21 8.84 -12.11 7.99
N VAL A 22 9.15 -11.28 6.98
CA VAL A 22 8.97 -11.58 5.55
C VAL A 22 10.00 -10.83 4.70
N GLY A 23 10.44 -11.43 3.59
CA GLY A 23 11.39 -10.80 2.65
C GLY A 23 10.91 -9.48 2.03
N ALA A 24 9.58 -9.29 1.94
CA ALA A 24 8.96 -8.06 1.45
C ALA A 24 9.33 -6.82 2.29
N THR A 25 9.52 -6.98 3.61
CA THR A 25 9.95 -5.87 4.48
C THR A 25 11.36 -5.41 4.14
N SER A 26 12.33 -6.33 4.09
CA SER A 26 13.72 -5.98 3.81
C SER A 26 13.89 -5.38 2.42
N PHE A 27 13.14 -5.88 1.43
CA PHE A 27 13.10 -5.31 0.09
C PHE A 27 12.56 -3.87 0.12
N THR A 28 11.40 -3.66 0.78
CA THR A 28 10.78 -2.34 0.91
C THR A 28 11.70 -1.32 1.57
N LEU A 29 12.39 -1.70 2.66
CA LEU A 29 13.30 -0.81 3.36
C LEU A 29 14.52 -0.46 2.50
N LYS A 30 15.10 -1.43 1.78
CA LYS A 30 16.20 -1.15 0.84
C LYS A 30 15.77 -0.21 -0.29
N MET A 31 14.52 -0.34 -0.76
CA MET A 31 13.97 0.58 -1.75
C MET A 31 13.77 1.99 -1.19
N ALA A 32 13.23 2.10 0.03
CA ALA A 32 13.12 3.39 0.71
C ALA A 32 14.51 4.04 0.88
N ASP A 33 15.50 3.29 1.35
CA ASP A 33 16.90 3.77 1.47
C ASP A 33 17.44 4.27 0.13
N TYR A 34 17.19 3.54 -0.96
CA TYR A 34 17.58 3.96 -2.29
C TYR A 34 16.89 5.26 -2.71
N PHE A 35 15.57 5.36 -2.55
CA PHE A 35 14.80 6.56 -2.90
C PHE A 35 15.20 7.78 -2.05
N ILE A 36 15.53 7.57 -0.78
CA ILE A 36 16.05 8.62 0.11
C ILE A 36 17.38 9.14 -0.43
N LYS A 37 18.32 8.24 -0.78
CA LYS A 37 19.62 8.62 -1.36
C LYS A 37 19.48 9.36 -2.68
N GLN A 38 18.46 9.05 -3.47
CA GLN A 38 18.15 9.74 -4.72
C GLN A 38 17.31 11.02 -4.53
N GLN A 39 16.94 11.37 -3.29
CA GLN A 39 16.09 12.52 -2.97
C GLN A 39 14.72 12.49 -3.69
N VAL A 40 14.20 11.30 -3.94
CA VAL A 40 12.88 11.10 -4.58
C VAL A 40 11.86 10.47 -3.63
N PHE A 41 12.23 10.16 -2.39
CA PHE A 41 11.30 9.52 -1.45
C PHE A 41 10.32 10.52 -0.84
N ALA A 42 9.02 10.33 -1.08
CA ALA A 42 7.97 11.17 -0.52
C ALA A 42 7.57 10.72 0.89
N GLY A 43 7.65 9.41 1.17
CA GLY A 43 7.23 8.80 2.43
C GLY A 43 6.47 7.49 2.23
N PHE A 44 5.90 6.98 3.32
CA PHE A 44 5.09 5.77 3.33
C PHE A 44 3.60 6.08 3.44
N ILE A 45 2.79 5.31 2.73
CA ILE A 45 1.38 5.11 3.01
C ILE A 45 1.24 3.71 3.60
N LEU A 46 0.95 3.65 4.89
CA LEU A 46 0.77 2.41 5.62
C LEU A 46 -0.71 2.10 5.71
N TYR A 47 -1.15 0.90 5.31
CA TYR A 47 -2.55 0.53 5.46
C TYR A 47 -2.76 -0.56 6.49
N LYS A 48 -3.89 -0.48 7.21
CA LYS A 48 -4.30 -1.45 8.21
C LYS A 48 -5.80 -1.71 8.09
N ARG A 49 -6.19 -2.98 8.21
CA ARG A 49 -7.60 -3.36 8.28
C ARG A 49 -8.14 -3.12 9.69
N ASP A 50 -9.31 -2.49 9.80
CA ASP A 50 -10.02 -2.24 11.05
C ASP A 50 -11.54 -2.36 10.85
N GLU A 51 -12.11 -3.46 11.34
CA GLU A 51 -13.53 -3.77 11.21
C GLU A 51 -14.43 -2.92 12.13
N SER A 52 -13.85 -2.21 13.09
CA SER A 52 -14.63 -1.35 14.00
C SER A 52 -15.02 -0.01 13.39
N LEU A 53 -14.38 0.36 12.28
CA LEU A 53 -14.60 1.63 11.60
C LEU A 53 -15.72 1.53 10.56
N LEU A 54 -16.54 2.58 10.48
CA LEU A 54 -17.57 2.73 9.44
C LEU A 54 -17.08 3.50 8.22
N VAL A 55 -16.03 4.31 8.37
CA VAL A 55 -15.41 5.12 7.32
C VAL A 55 -13.89 5.06 7.46
N PRO A 56 -13.12 5.27 6.37
CA PRO A 56 -11.67 5.26 6.46
C PRO A 56 -11.14 6.34 7.42
N LYS A 57 -10.14 5.99 8.20
CA LYS A 57 -9.44 6.92 9.10
C LYS A 57 -8.02 7.15 8.61
N ILE A 58 -7.57 8.40 8.62
CA ILE A 58 -6.20 8.77 8.29
C ILE A 58 -5.49 9.27 9.55
N GLU A 59 -4.27 8.77 9.78
CA GLU A 59 -3.36 9.31 10.80
C GLU A 59 -2.04 9.71 10.14
N GLN A 60 -1.45 10.81 10.60
CA GLN A 60 -0.17 11.31 10.10
C GLN A 60 0.89 11.17 11.18
N LEU A 61 2.04 10.65 10.79
CA LEU A 61 3.19 10.42 11.67
C LEU A 61 4.46 10.84 10.94
N ALA A 62 5.45 11.30 11.70
CA ALA A 62 6.78 11.58 11.18
C ALA A 62 7.82 11.02 12.15
N THR A 63 8.81 10.32 11.62
CA THR A 63 9.92 9.76 12.41
C THR A 63 11.18 9.82 11.58
N ASN A 64 12.26 10.36 12.16
CA ASN A 64 13.55 10.55 11.46
C ASN A 64 13.38 11.22 10.10
N GLU A 65 12.59 12.31 10.04
CA GLU A 65 12.25 13.07 8.83
C GLU A 65 11.40 12.32 7.78
N ILE A 66 11.30 11.00 7.87
CA ILE A 66 10.41 10.18 7.05
C ILE A 66 8.95 10.40 7.45
N LYS A 67 8.11 10.62 6.44
CA LYS A 67 6.66 10.81 6.60
C LYS A 67 5.92 9.49 6.46
N TYR A 68 4.91 9.31 7.29
CA TYR A 68 4.04 8.15 7.29
C TYR A 68 2.59 8.63 7.33
N ILE A 69 1.79 8.21 6.36
CA ILE A 69 0.35 8.37 6.37
C ILE A 69 -0.27 7.00 6.60
N LYS A 70 -0.93 6.80 7.73
CA LYS A 70 -1.65 5.57 8.02
C LYS A 70 -3.08 5.67 7.54
N ILE A 71 -3.56 4.66 6.82
CA ILE A 71 -4.95 4.51 6.40
C ILE A 71 -5.52 3.27 7.09
N PHE A 72 -6.57 3.47 7.88
CA PHE A 72 -7.36 2.40 8.46
C PHE A 72 -8.65 2.25 7.65
N PHE A 73 -8.99 1.04 7.25
CA PHE A 73 -10.17 0.75 6.43
C PHE A 73 -10.67 -0.68 6.65
N ASN A 74 -11.82 -1.03 6.09
CA ASN A 74 -12.21 -2.43 5.89
C ASN A 74 -12.91 -2.58 4.54
N PHE A 75 -13.09 -3.83 4.10
CA PHE A 75 -13.62 -4.13 2.77
C PHE A 75 -15.13 -3.92 2.64
N SER A 76 -15.88 -3.72 3.74
CA SER A 76 -17.31 -3.41 3.67
C SER A 76 -17.59 -1.91 3.52
N MET A 77 -16.57 -1.05 3.63
CA MET A 77 -16.69 0.37 3.34
C MET A 77 -16.94 0.63 1.85
N ASN A 78 -17.53 1.78 1.54
CA ASN A 78 -17.69 2.24 0.17
C ASN A 78 -16.30 2.43 -0.49
N SER A 79 -16.13 1.89 -1.70
CA SER A 79 -14.89 1.98 -2.47
C SER A 79 -14.46 3.41 -2.74
N GLU A 80 -15.41 4.33 -2.96
CA GLU A 80 -15.10 5.74 -3.19
C GLU A 80 -14.56 6.43 -1.92
N ASP A 81 -14.97 6.00 -0.72
CA ASP A 81 -14.42 6.53 0.52
C ASP A 81 -12.96 6.10 0.71
N ILE A 82 -12.66 4.83 0.42
CA ILE A 82 -11.29 4.29 0.51
C ILE A 82 -10.39 4.99 -0.52
N LYS A 83 -10.87 5.16 -1.75
CA LYS A 83 -10.20 5.92 -2.80
C LYS A 83 -9.97 7.38 -2.41
N GLY A 84 -10.97 8.03 -1.81
CA GLY A 84 -10.83 9.40 -1.29
C GLY A 84 -9.78 9.50 -0.18
N ALA A 85 -9.67 8.47 0.67
CA ALA A 85 -8.62 8.42 1.69
C ALA A 85 -7.22 8.26 1.08
N LEU A 86 -7.08 7.43 0.04
CA LEU A 86 -5.83 7.27 -0.71
C LEU A 86 -5.43 8.55 -1.47
N ASP A 87 -6.37 9.19 -2.15
CA ASP A 87 -6.17 10.47 -2.84
C ASP A 87 -5.67 11.55 -1.86
N LYS A 88 -6.32 11.65 -0.70
CA LYS A 88 -5.90 12.56 0.36
C LYS A 88 -4.51 12.24 0.89
N ALA A 89 -4.18 10.98 1.09
CA ALA A 89 -2.85 10.56 1.56
C ALA A 89 -1.74 10.93 0.56
N LEU A 90 -1.95 10.68 -0.73
CA LEU A 90 -1.01 11.04 -1.79
C LEU A 90 -0.86 12.56 -1.92
N SER A 91 -1.96 13.30 -1.83
CA SER A 91 -1.98 14.76 -1.87
C SER A 91 -1.21 15.38 -0.70
N ILE A 92 -1.38 14.83 0.51
CA ILE A 92 -0.61 15.22 1.69
C ILE A 92 0.89 15.04 1.42
N LEU A 93 1.31 13.84 0.99
CA LEU A 93 2.72 13.58 0.71
C LEU A 93 3.28 14.45 -0.43
N SER A 94 2.48 14.76 -1.46
CA SER A 94 2.91 15.64 -2.55
C SER A 94 3.13 17.08 -2.09
N THR A 95 2.20 17.63 -1.30
CA THR A 95 2.25 19.01 -0.82
C THR A 95 3.42 19.24 0.12
N TYR A 96 3.66 18.30 1.04
CA TYR A 96 4.73 18.41 2.04
C TYR A 96 6.13 18.49 1.45
N ASN A 97 6.35 17.94 0.26
CA ASN A 97 7.64 17.96 -0.40
C ASN A 97 7.84 19.19 -1.30
N ASN A 98 6.98 20.22 -1.22
CA ASN A 98 7.00 21.43 -2.06
C ASN A 98 7.07 21.14 -3.58
N HIS A 99 6.65 19.94 -3.98
CA HIS A 99 6.65 19.51 -5.37
C HIS A 99 5.22 19.64 -5.91
N ASN A 100 5.01 20.68 -6.71
CA ASN A 100 3.85 20.77 -7.59
C ASN A 100 3.97 19.69 -8.68
N SER A 101 3.25 18.59 -8.47
CA SER A 101 2.87 17.58 -9.47
C SER A 101 3.98 16.66 -9.99
N ASN A 102 4.17 15.53 -9.30
CA ASN A 102 4.24 14.18 -9.87
C ASN A 102 4.68 13.20 -8.78
N ILE A 103 3.73 12.81 -7.92
CA ILE A 103 3.91 11.70 -6.99
C ILE A 103 3.53 10.39 -7.68
N PHE A 104 4.37 9.37 -7.51
CA PHE A 104 4.16 8.02 -8.01
C PHE A 104 3.87 7.10 -6.82
N ALA A 105 2.73 6.41 -6.85
CA ALA A 105 2.37 5.45 -5.83
C ALA A 105 2.95 4.06 -6.17
N TYR A 106 3.88 3.59 -5.34
CA TYR A 106 4.54 2.31 -5.53
C TYR A 106 4.03 1.29 -4.50
N TYR A 107 3.21 0.35 -4.98
CA TYR A 107 2.52 -0.65 -4.18
C TYR A 107 3.38 -1.89 -3.97
N GLN A 108 3.51 -2.34 -2.72
CA GLN A 108 4.14 -3.61 -2.37
C GLN A 108 3.16 -4.80 -2.41
N THR A 109 1.87 -4.50 -2.55
CA THR A 109 0.76 -5.46 -2.61
C THR A 109 -0.38 -4.85 -3.43
N ASP A 110 -1.19 -5.69 -4.08
CA ASP A 110 -2.36 -5.30 -4.85
C ASP A 110 -3.60 -4.87 -4.02
N THR A 111 -3.58 -5.09 -2.70
CA THR A 111 -4.76 -4.92 -1.82
C THR A 111 -5.46 -3.55 -1.92
N LEU A 112 -4.68 -2.47 -2.08
CA LEU A 112 -5.23 -1.12 -2.22
C LEU A 112 -5.24 -0.61 -3.68
N LEU A 113 -4.84 -1.46 -4.62
CA LEU A 113 -4.71 -1.08 -6.04
C LEU A 113 -6.07 -0.84 -6.69
N SER A 114 -7.09 -1.62 -6.33
CA SER A 114 -8.47 -1.44 -6.82
C SER A 114 -9.11 -0.11 -6.39
N TYR A 115 -8.60 0.50 -5.31
CA TYR A 115 -9.04 1.81 -4.82
C TYR A 115 -8.13 2.95 -5.30
N HIS A 116 -7.20 2.69 -6.23
CA HIS A 116 -6.22 3.69 -6.63
C HIS A 116 -6.90 4.90 -7.32
N PRO A 117 -6.64 6.13 -6.85
CA PRO A 117 -7.17 7.34 -7.48
C PRO A 117 -6.55 7.57 -8.88
N SER A 118 -7.40 7.81 -9.89
CA SER A 118 -7.02 7.85 -11.32
C SER A 118 -6.12 9.02 -11.74
N ASN A 119 -5.98 10.02 -10.89
CA ASN A 119 -5.18 11.23 -11.08
C ASN A 119 -3.69 11.04 -10.72
N PHE A 120 -3.30 9.90 -10.16
CA PHE A 120 -1.90 9.60 -9.83
C PHE A 120 -1.37 8.43 -10.67
N PRO A 121 -0.10 8.45 -11.10
CA PRO A 121 0.53 7.27 -11.65
C PRO A 121 0.87 6.28 -10.52
N CYS A 122 0.76 4.99 -10.81
CA CYS A 122 1.17 3.94 -9.90
C CYS A 122 1.88 2.77 -10.58
N GLY A 123 2.54 1.97 -9.75
CA GLY A 123 3.08 0.68 -10.12
C GLY A 123 3.00 -0.26 -8.93
N VAL A 124 2.93 -1.56 -9.19
CA VAL A 124 2.86 -2.60 -8.16
C VAL A 124 4.00 -3.58 -8.36
N THR A 125 4.63 -3.97 -7.27
CA THR A 125 5.45 -5.19 -7.24
C THR A 125 4.60 -6.31 -6.70
N HIS A 126 4.30 -7.27 -7.56
CA HIS A 126 3.51 -8.43 -7.21
C HIS A 126 4.39 -9.67 -7.32
N HIS A 127 4.57 -10.39 -6.22
CA HIS A 127 5.46 -11.57 -6.13
C HIS A 127 4.76 -12.88 -6.54
N GLY A 128 3.60 -12.80 -7.19
CA GLY A 128 2.82 -13.93 -7.72
C GLY A 128 1.97 -13.51 -8.93
N PRO A 129 1.09 -14.37 -9.45
CA PRO A 129 0.04 -13.96 -10.39
C PRO A 129 -1.05 -13.17 -9.66
N PHE A 130 -1.64 -12.14 -10.28
CA PHE A 130 -2.82 -11.48 -9.71
C PHE A 130 -3.95 -12.49 -9.53
N VAL A 131 -4.71 -12.40 -8.42
CA VAL A 131 -5.79 -13.36 -8.13
C VAL A 131 -6.80 -13.39 -9.28
N GLU A 132 -7.15 -12.24 -9.81
CA GLU A 132 -8.09 -12.07 -10.93
C GLU A 132 -7.56 -12.75 -12.21
N ASP A 133 -6.29 -12.55 -12.55
CA ASP A 133 -5.66 -13.20 -13.71
C ASP A 133 -5.56 -14.70 -13.53
N PHE A 134 -5.29 -15.16 -12.30
CA PHE A 134 -5.21 -16.58 -12.02
C PHE A 134 -6.58 -17.24 -12.10
N GLN A 135 -7.64 -16.63 -11.55
CA GLN A 135 -9.01 -17.12 -11.66
C GLN A 135 -9.51 -17.17 -13.11
N ARG A 136 -9.07 -16.24 -13.97
CA ARG A 136 -9.43 -16.25 -15.40
C ARG A 136 -8.77 -17.39 -16.17
N ASN A 137 -7.58 -17.81 -15.76
CA ASN A 137 -6.76 -18.75 -16.53
C ASN A 137 -6.69 -20.17 -15.92
N TYR A 138 -7.14 -20.34 -14.67
CA TYR A 138 -7.08 -21.61 -13.94
C TYR A 138 -8.42 -21.93 -13.29
N SER A 139 -8.64 -23.22 -13.00
CA SER A 139 -9.85 -23.65 -12.30
C SER A 139 -9.96 -23.00 -10.92
N GLN A 140 -11.19 -22.84 -10.43
CA GLN A 140 -11.47 -22.30 -9.10
C GLN A 140 -10.74 -23.08 -7.99
N GLU A 141 -10.61 -24.40 -8.16
CA GLU A 141 -9.83 -25.28 -7.27
C GLU A 141 -8.33 -24.98 -7.33
N GLY A 142 -7.78 -24.72 -8.51
CA GLY A 142 -6.40 -24.27 -8.68
C GLY A 142 -6.16 -22.92 -8.01
N ALA A 143 -7.12 -21.99 -8.10
CA ALA A 143 -7.03 -20.69 -7.43
C ALA A 143 -7.07 -20.84 -5.90
N TYR A 144 -7.88 -21.76 -5.37
CA TYR A 144 -7.91 -22.04 -3.93
C TYR A 144 -6.60 -22.64 -3.41
N GLN A 145 -5.97 -23.52 -4.20
CA GLN A 145 -4.66 -24.08 -3.85
C GLN A 145 -3.55 -23.04 -3.91
N ALA A 146 -3.57 -22.14 -4.90
CA ALA A 146 -2.51 -21.15 -5.08
C ALA A 146 -2.56 -19.98 -4.06
N PHE A 147 -3.74 -19.60 -3.57
CA PHE A 147 -3.90 -18.42 -2.69
C PHE A 147 -4.34 -18.74 -1.25
N GLU A 148 -4.40 -20.02 -0.88
CA GLU A 148 -4.68 -20.53 0.48
C GLU A 148 -5.86 -19.84 1.19
N ASN A 149 -6.94 -19.52 0.47
CA ASN A 149 -8.11 -18.89 1.09
C ASN A 149 -9.39 -19.07 0.27
N LYS A 150 -10.39 -19.77 0.84
CA LYS A 150 -11.74 -19.89 0.24
C LYS A 150 -12.45 -18.55 0.05
N ASN A 151 -12.06 -17.52 0.82
CA ASN A 151 -12.71 -16.21 0.83
C ASN A 151 -12.04 -15.15 -0.07
N LYS A 152 -10.90 -15.45 -0.71
CA LYS A 152 -10.32 -14.57 -1.75
C LYS A 152 -10.91 -14.82 -3.15
N GLY A 153 -11.76 -15.84 -3.28
CA GLY A 153 -12.46 -16.21 -4.51
C GLY A 153 -13.64 -15.30 -4.89
N ASN A 154 -14.05 -14.40 -3.99
CA ASN A 154 -15.23 -13.54 -4.14
C ASN A 154 -14.86 -12.06 -3.92
N LEU A 155 -13.72 -11.60 -4.45
CA LEU A 155 -13.47 -10.17 -4.68
C LEU A 155 -13.98 -9.81 -6.08
#